data_AF-A0A2H5XTZ6-F1
#
_entry.id   AF-A0A2H5XTZ6-F1
#
_cell.length_a   1.000
_cell.length_b   1.000
_cell.length_c   1.000
_cell.angle_alpha   90.00
_cell.angle_beta   90.00
_cell.angle_gamma   90.00
#
_symmetry.space_group_name_H-M   'P 1'
#
loop_
_entity.id
_entity.type
_entity.pdbx_description
1 polymer ?
#
loop_
_entity_poly.entity_id
_entity_poly.type
_entity_poly.pdbx_seq_one_letter_code
_entity_poly.pdbx_strand_id
1 'polypeptide(L)'
;MPTRRDILRLITAASLVRRPFRMKVEARPPRALMQGATVGIVAPAGPVELRQLKRGIDFFESLGLRVVLGRFLNSGSGYLAAPDRDRAAELMDFLLRPDIDAVIAARGGYGVLRILPALDYAALEQCNKPVIGYSDITALLVTLYQRTGLITFHGPMASSQFDTTTAGSFLATLFRFASEQNTPTEMQLTYSDASFLPVVSGVAEGILLGGNLSVFCSLLGTPFEPDTRECILFFEDVGEEPYKVDRMLTQLALAGKFDGIRGMVLGAFSKQSPRAIESTGESTGTAIADIAAEHCARRGIPLLANFPIGHIESKITLPIGCRARLDAQGRTLQILEAPVTLAR
;
A
#
# COMPACT_ATOMS: atom_id res chain seq x y z
N MET A 1 -18.33 4.58 -37.48
CA MET A 1 -17.66 5.02 -36.24
C MET A 1 -16.59 4.00 -35.92
N PRO A 2 -15.34 4.40 -35.64
CA PRO A 2 -14.35 3.44 -35.16
C PRO A 2 -14.86 2.83 -33.85
N THR A 3 -14.76 1.51 -33.74
CA THR A 3 -15.20 0.80 -32.55
C THR A 3 -14.26 1.13 -31.38
N ARG A 4 -14.71 0.94 -30.13
CA ARG A 4 -13.87 1.11 -28.91
C ARG A 4 -12.53 0.34 -29.01
N ARG A 5 -12.45 -0.69 -29.87
CA ARG A 5 -11.23 -1.48 -30.19
C ARG A 5 -10.19 -0.76 -31.05
N ASP A 6 -10.57 0.24 -31.85
CA ASP A 6 -9.70 0.87 -32.85
C ASP A 6 -8.82 1.99 -32.27
N ILE A 7 -9.28 2.65 -31.20
CA ILE A 7 -8.59 3.78 -30.57
C ILE A 7 -7.33 3.34 -29.79
N LEU A 8 -7.31 2.09 -29.30
CA LEU A 8 -6.23 1.58 -28.44
C LEU A 8 -5.00 1.08 -29.22
N ARG A 9 -5.08 0.89 -30.55
CA ARG A 9 -3.92 0.53 -31.40
C ARG A 9 -2.99 1.70 -31.70
N LEU A 10 -3.42 2.94 -31.46
CA LEU A 10 -2.64 4.16 -31.69
C LEU A 10 -1.66 4.51 -30.55
N ILE A 11 -1.72 3.80 -29.42
CA ILE A 11 -1.00 4.13 -28.18
C ILE A 11 0.48 3.72 -28.23
N THR A 12 0.89 2.88 -29.16
CA THR A 12 2.27 2.33 -29.24
C THR A 12 3.33 3.31 -29.77
N ALA A 13 2.99 4.56 -30.11
CA ALA A 13 3.87 5.42 -30.94
C ALA A 13 4.48 6.67 -30.28
N ALA A 14 4.23 6.96 -29.00
CA ALA A 14 4.74 8.21 -28.41
C ALA A 14 5.51 7.99 -27.10
N SER A 15 6.81 7.67 -27.20
CA SER A 15 7.73 7.79 -26.07
C SER A 15 8.58 9.05 -26.22
N LEU A 16 8.27 10.08 -25.42
CA LEU A 16 9.20 11.18 -25.15
C LEU A 16 10.14 10.70 -24.05
N VAL A 17 11.41 10.51 -24.43
CA VAL A 17 12.46 9.96 -23.57
C VAL A 17 12.80 10.96 -22.45
N ARG A 18 12.12 10.85 -21.31
CA ARG A 18 12.73 11.15 -20.01
C ARG A 18 13.35 9.85 -19.52
N ARG A 19 14.63 9.86 -19.16
CA ARG A 19 15.28 8.68 -18.53
C ARG A 19 14.52 8.38 -17.23
N PRO A 20 13.80 7.26 -17.13
CA PRO A 20 13.07 6.94 -15.91
C PRO A 20 14.08 6.67 -14.79
N PHE A 21 13.78 7.15 -13.59
CA PHE A 21 14.38 6.61 -12.37
C PHE A 21 14.19 5.08 -12.40
N ARG A 22 15.26 4.34 -12.14
CA ARG A 22 15.26 2.87 -12.16
C ARG A 22 15.33 2.43 -10.71
N MET A 23 14.41 1.55 -10.26
CA MET A 23 14.58 0.86 -8.99
C MET A 23 15.97 0.21 -9.01
N LYS A 24 16.86 0.77 -8.20
CA LYS A 24 18.26 0.34 -8.06
C LYS A 24 18.57 -0.05 -6.61
N VAL A 25 17.54 -0.09 -5.75
CA VAL A 25 17.73 -0.29 -4.32
C VAL A 25 17.30 -1.70 -3.94
N GLU A 26 18.22 -2.41 -3.31
CA GLU A 26 17.99 -3.72 -2.73
C GLU A 26 16.92 -3.61 -1.62
N ALA A 27 15.98 -4.56 -1.58
CA ALA A 27 14.93 -4.57 -0.58
C ALA A 27 15.53 -4.78 0.81
N ARG A 28 15.10 -3.95 1.77
CA ARG A 28 15.60 -3.93 3.14
C ARG A 28 14.45 -4.21 4.11
N PRO A 29 14.33 -5.44 4.62
CA PRO A 29 13.31 -5.75 5.62
C PRO A 29 13.61 -4.99 6.92
N PRO A 30 12.65 -4.25 7.49
CA PRO A 30 12.83 -3.65 8.81
C PRO A 30 12.85 -4.72 9.90
N ARG A 31 13.27 -4.33 11.10
CA ARG A 31 13.20 -5.17 12.29
C ARG A 31 11.74 -5.53 12.60
N ALA A 32 11.54 -6.79 12.97
CA ALA A 32 10.25 -7.27 13.45
C ALA A 32 9.87 -6.60 14.78
N LEU A 33 8.57 -6.43 14.99
CA LEU A 33 8.03 -6.07 16.30
C LEU A 33 8.16 -7.25 17.27
N MET A 34 8.48 -6.93 18.52
CA MET A 34 8.57 -7.87 19.63
C MET A 34 7.79 -7.33 20.83
N GLN A 35 7.52 -8.19 21.80
CA GLN A 35 6.89 -7.76 23.06
C GLN A 35 7.74 -6.67 23.74
N GLY A 36 7.09 -5.63 24.28
CA GLY A 36 7.77 -4.49 24.91
C GLY A 36 8.28 -3.42 23.93
N ALA A 37 8.16 -3.65 22.62
CA ALA A 37 8.49 -2.67 21.59
C ALA A 37 7.61 -1.41 21.69
N THR A 38 8.11 -0.30 21.17
CA THR A 38 7.45 1.00 21.19
C THR A 38 6.92 1.35 19.79
N VAL A 39 5.61 1.60 19.70
CA VAL A 39 4.96 2.09 18.49
C VAL A 39 4.77 3.59 18.57
N GLY A 40 5.32 4.30 17.59
CA GLY A 40 5.08 5.72 17.38
C GLY A 40 3.87 5.95 16.46
N ILE A 41 2.90 6.75 16.88
CA ILE A 41 1.72 7.11 16.08
C ILE A 41 1.83 8.56 15.61
N VAL A 42 1.87 8.78 14.30
CA VAL A 42 2.03 10.12 13.69
C VAL A 42 0.94 10.41 12.66
N ALA A 43 0.59 11.69 12.44
CA ALA A 43 -0.40 12.09 11.44
C ALA A 43 0.27 12.84 10.26
N PRO A 44 0.90 12.12 9.32
CA PRO A 44 1.58 12.76 8.19
C PRO A 44 0.60 13.28 7.12
N ALA A 45 -0.70 13.07 7.29
CA ALA A 45 -1.76 13.42 6.35
C ALA A 45 -2.82 14.31 7.04
N GLY A 46 -4.06 13.81 7.13
CA GLY A 46 -5.18 14.52 7.74
C GLY A 46 -5.26 14.38 9.26
N PRO A 47 -5.99 15.29 9.92
CA PRO A 47 -6.14 15.32 11.37
C PRO A 47 -6.97 14.15 11.91
N VAL A 48 -6.67 13.74 13.15
CA VAL A 48 -7.41 12.71 13.88
C VAL A 48 -7.55 13.05 15.37
N GLU A 49 -8.75 12.83 15.90
CA GLU A 49 -9.05 13.02 17.31
C GLU A 49 -8.55 11.82 18.12
N LEU A 50 -8.03 12.05 19.34
CA LEU A 50 -7.53 10.98 20.21
C LEU A 50 -8.57 9.87 20.46
N ARG A 51 -9.86 10.23 20.59
CA ARG A 51 -10.94 9.25 20.77
C ARG A 51 -11.05 8.24 19.61
N GLN A 52 -10.67 8.64 18.41
CA GLN A 52 -10.68 7.77 17.22
C GLN A 52 -9.49 6.80 17.22
N LEU A 53 -8.43 7.12 17.95
CA LEU A 53 -7.24 6.27 18.09
C LEU A 53 -7.38 5.26 19.22
N LYS A 54 -8.34 5.46 20.14
CA LYS A 54 -8.47 4.65 21.36
C LYS A 54 -8.41 3.15 21.08
N ARG A 55 -9.18 2.65 20.11
CA ARG A 55 -9.22 1.22 19.78
C ARG A 55 -7.87 0.68 19.29
N GLY A 56 -7.15 1.45 18.46
CA GLY A 56 -5.81 1.07 18.01
C GLY A 56 -4.80 1.10 19.15
N ILE A 57 -4.88 2.11 20.02
CA ILE A 57 -4.02 2.20 21.22
C ILE A 57 -4.27 1.00 22.13
N ASP A 58 -5.54 0.72 22.48
CA ASP A 58 -5.93 -0.42 23.31
C ASP A 58 -5.41 -1.74 22.69
N PHE A 59 -5.51 -1.90 21.36
CA PHE A 59 -4.97 -3.05 20.65
C PHE A 59 -3.46 -3.18 20.82
N PHE A 60 -2.68 -2.13 20.52
CA PHE A 60 -1.22 -2.17 20.67
C PHE A 60 -0.79 -2.44 22.12
N GLU A 61 -1.45 -1.81 23.10
CA GLU A 61 -1.18 -2.03 24.53
C GLU A 61 -1.52 -3.46 24.95
N SER A 62 -2.61 -4.05 24.43
CA SER A 62 -2.97 -5.45 24.69
C SER A 62 -1.96 -6.47 24.15
N LEU A 63 -1.17 -6.08 23.14
CA LEU A 63 -0.03 -6.86 22.65
C LEU A 63 1.24 -6.67 23.52
N GLY A 64 1.16 -5.86 24.58
CA GLY A 64 2.30 -5.51 25.43
C GLY A 64 3.25 -4.50 24.79
N LEU A 65 2.78 -3.72 23.81
CA LEU A 65 3.54 -2.63 23.21
C LEU A 65 3.38 -1.34 24.01
N ARG A 66 4.38 -0.47 23.95
CA ARG A 66 4.29 0.91 24.42
C ARG A 66 3.85 1.82 23.28
N VAL A 67 3.00 2.80 23.54
CA VAL A 67 2.54 3.75 22.53
C VAL A 67 3.09 5.14 22.79
N VAL A 68 3.70 5.75 21.78
CA VAL A 68 4.14 7.15 21.78
C VAL A 68 3.34 7.92 20.74
N LEU A 69 2.64 8.96 21.18
CA LEU A 69 1.84 9.80 20.29
C LEU A 69 2.65 10.99 19.76
N GLY A 70 2.51 11.25 18.46
CA GLY A 70 2.92 12.50 17.85
C GLY A 70 2.19 13.70 18.48
N ARG A 71 2.85 14.84 18.46
CA ARG A 71 2.30 16.12 18.92
C ARG A 71 1.30 16.69 17.93
N PHE A 72 1.48 16.40 16.64
CA PHE A 72 0.74 17.04 15.54
C PHE A 72 -0.42 16.19 15.00
N LEU A 73 -1.12 15.46 15.87
CA LEU A 73 -2.25 14.60 15.47
C LEU A 73 -3.47 15.39 14.96
N ASN A 74 -3.68 16.61 15.47
CA ASN A 74 -4.83 17.47 15.14
C ASN A 74 -4.56 18.95 15.46
N SER A 75 -3.37 19.45 15.12
CA SER A 75 -2.94 20.83 15.43
C SER A 75 -3.08 21.80 14.26
N GLY A 76 -3.46 21.31 13.08
CA GLY A 76 -3.62 22.07 11.84
C GLY A 76 -5.02 22.63 11.64
N SER A 77 -5.23 23.25 10.48
CA SER A 77 -6.53 23.78 10.07
C SER A 77 -7.10 23.01 8.88
N GLY A 78 -8.38 22.64 8.95
CA GLY A 78 -9.08 22.01 7.84
C GLY A 78 -8.67 20.55 7.64
N TYR A 79 -8.12 20.22 6.46
CA TYR A 79 -7.86 18.84 6.04
C TYR A 79 -6.44 18.34 6.35
N LEU A 80 -5.57 19.16 6.94
CA LEU A 80 -4.17 18.82 7.29
C LEU A 80 -4.02 18.70 8.81
N ALA A 81 -3.29 17.68 9.27
CA ALA A 81 -3.07 17.46 10.71
C ALA A 81 -2.21 18.56 11.38
N ALA A 82 -1.33 19.20 10.61
CA ALA A 82 -0.47 20.32 10.99
C ALA A 82 0.20 20.93 9.73
N PRO A 83 0.89 22.07 9.84
CA PRO A 83 1.71 22.62 8.76
C PRO A 83 2.70 21.61 8.17
N ASP A 84 3.02 21.75 6.88
CA ASP A 84 3.86 20.79 6.14
C ASP A 84 5.23 20.56 6.80
N ARG A 85 5.87 21.64 7.27
CA ARG A 85 7.15 21.57 8.00
C ARG A 85 7.06 20.72 9.26
N ASP A 86 5.99 20.89 10.02
CA ASP A 86 5.81 20.22 11.32
C ASP A 86 5.51 18.74 11.13
N ARG A 87 4.63 18.39 10.17
CA ARG A 87 4.37 16.99 9.79
C ARG A 87 5.62 16.29 9.26
N ALA A 88 6.41 16.96 8.41
CA ALA A 88 7.65 16.41 7.90
C ALA A 88 8.68 16.18 9.01
N ALA A 89 8.88 17.18 9.88
CA ALA A 89 9.84 17.11 10.98
C ALA A 89 9.48 16.02 12.00
N GLU A 90 8.21 15.91 12.39
CA GLU A 90 7.74 14.86 13.31
C GLU A 90 7.86 13.47 12.69
N LEU A 91 7.54 13.31 11.39
CA LEU A 91 7.72 12.04 10.70
C LEU A 91 9.20 11.64 10.67
N MET A 92 10.11 12.56 10.34
CA MET A 92 11.56 12.31 10.36
C MET A 92 12.06 11.94 11.76
N ASP A 93 11.62 12.67 12.80
CA ASP A 93 11.95 12.37 14.19
C ASP A 93 11.54 10.93 14.55
N PHE A 94 10.29 10.55 14.31
CA PHE A 94 9.79 9.22 14.68
C PHE A 94 10.48 8.10 13.88
N LEU A 95 10.78 8.34 12.61
CA LEU A 95 11.49 7.37 11.76
C LEU A 95 12.95 7.17 12.19
N LEU A 96 13.63 8.19 12.69
CA LEU A 96 15.04 8.12 13.06
C LEU A 96 15.29 7.86 14.56
N ARG A 97 14.27 8.05 15.40
CA ARG A 97 14.37 7.87 16.85
C ARG A 97 14.67 6.43 17.26
N PRO A 98 15.73 6.15 18.04
CA PRO A 98 16.10 4.78 18.40
C PRO A 98 15.17 4.12 19.42
N ASP A 99 14.35 4.90 20.13
CA ASP A 99 13.39 4.41 21.13
C ASP A 99 12.03 4.00 20.55
N ILE A 100 11.82 4.20 19.24
CA ILE A 100 10.62 3.82 18.50
C ILE A 100 10.94 2.66 17.57
N ASP A 101 10.22 1.55 17.74
CA ASP A 101 10.44 0.29 17.01
C ASP A 101 9.52 0.14 15.78
N ALA A 102 8.43 0.89 15.70
CA ALA A 102 7.60 1.00 14.50
C ALA A 102 6.88 2.35 14.42
N VAL A 103 6.58 2.82 13.21
CA VAL A 103 5.82 4.04 12.96
C VAL A 103 4.52 3.69 12.26
N ILE A 104 3.39 4.02 12.90
CA ILE A 104 2.05 3.78 12.39
C ILE A 104 1.38 5.11 12.09
N ALA A 105 0.89 5.27 10.86
CA ALA A 105 0.08 6.43 10.53
C ALA A 105 -1.21 6.41 11.37
N ALA A 106 -1.54 7.56 11.96
CA ALA A 106 -2.70 7.70 12.81
C ALA A 106 -3.99 7.55 11.99
N ARG A 107 -3.99 8.12 10.79
CA ARG A 107 -5.01 7.99 9.74
C ARG A 107 -4.44 8.43 8.38
N GLY A 108 -5.25 8.27 7.33
CA GLY A 108 -4.97 8.80 5.98
C GLY A 108 -5.47 10.24 5.83
N GLY A 109 -6.08 10.56 4.70
CA GLY A 109 -6.64 11.90 4.42
C GLY A 109 -5.97 12.53 3.22
N TYR A 110 -5.29 13.65 3.42
CA TYR A 110 -4.53 14.32 2.37
C TYR A 110 -3.33 15.01 3.00
N GLY A 111 -2.23 15.10 2.26
CA GLY A 111 -1.10 15.96 2.58
C GLY A 111 0.25 15.28 2.58
N VAL A 112 0.33 13.95 2.41
CA VAL A 112 1.61 13.23 2.34
C VAL A 112 2.45 13.70 1.16
N LEU A 113 1.84 13.85 -0.03
CA LEU A 113 2.55 14.31 -1.23
C LEU A 113 3.26 15.66 -1.03
N ARG A 114 2.71 16.53 -0.17
CA ARG A 114 3.27 17.86 0.14
C ARG A 114 4.55 17.80 0.98
N ILE A 115 4.73 16.74 1.76
CA ILE A 115 5.88 16.61 2.67
C ILE A 115 7.00 15.74 2.12
N LEU A 116 6.75 14.93 1.07
CA LEU A 116 7.79 14.09 0.46
C LEU A 116 9.07 14.87 0.08
N PRO A 117 9.00 16.07 -0.54
CA PRO A 117 10.21 16.84 -0.86
C PRO A 117 11.05 17.30 0.35
N ALA A 118 10.45 17.34 1.54
CA ALA A 118 11.10 17.79 2.76
C ALA A 118 11.75 16.66 3.57
N LEU A 119 11.59 15.40 3.15
CA LEU A 119 12.19 14.25 3.84
C LEU A 119 13.65 14.06 3.42
N ASP A 120 14.51 13.79 4.39
CA ASP A 120 15.91 13.43 4.14
C ASP A 120 16.02 11.93 3.88
N TYR A 121 15.93 11.54 2.62
CA TYR A 121 16.01 10.14 2.21
C TYR A 121 17.37 9.49 2.51
N ALA A 122 18.46 10.26 2.54
CA ALA A 122 19.77 9.72 2.86
C ALA A 122 19.85 9.34 4.35
N ALA A 123 19.29 10.16 5.23
CA ALA A 123 19.15 9.80 6.64
C ALA A 123 18.22 8.58 6.82
N LEU A 124 17.14 8.50 6.03
CA LEU A 124 16.18 7.38 6.08
C LEU A 124 16.75 6.05 5.56
N GLU A 125 17.90 6.03 4.89
CA GLU A 125 18.64 4.78 4.64
C GLU A 125 19.11 4.11 5.94
N GLN A 126 19.09 4.79 7.09
CA GLN A 126 19.37 4.19 8.39
C GLN A 126 18.10 3.68 9.08
N CYS A 127 16.92 4.03 8.57
CA CYS A 127 15.65 3.56 9.09
C CYS A 127 15.52 2.05 8.85
N ASN A 128 15.26 1.31 9.93
CA ASN A 128 15.09 -0.14 9.92
C ASN A 128 13.86 -0.56 10.73
N LYS A 129 12.84 0.29 10.79
CA LYS A 129 11.59 0.02 11.51
C LYS A 129 10.40 -0.05 10.56
N PRO A 130 9.36 -0.84 10.89
CA PRO A 130 8.14 -0.89 10.08
C PRO A 130 7.47 0.48 9.98
N VAL A 131 7.05 0.85 8.77
CA VAL A 131 6.22 2.02 8.49
C VAL A 131 4.89 1.54 7.92
N ILE A 132 3.79 1.82 8.62
CA ILE A 132 2.48 1.23 8.33
C ILE A 132 1.41 2.29 8.09
N GLY A 133 0.61 2.08 7.04
CA GLY A 133 -0.64 2.79 6.81
C GLY A 133 -1.31 2.41 5.49
N TYR A 134 -2.37 3.11 5.10
CA TYR A 134 -3.03 2.96 3.80
C TYR A 134 -3.66 4.30 3.36
N SER A 135 -4.40 4.34 2.25
CA SER A 135 -4.98 5.59 1.71
C SER A 135 -3.88 6.56 1.25
N ASP A 136 -3.95 7.85 1.63
CA ASP A 136 -2.94 8.89 1.35
C ASP A 136 -1.51 8.50 1.77
N ILE A 137 -1.38 7.60 2.75
CA ILE A 137 -0.09 7.08 3.22
C ILE A 137 0.61 6.27 2.12
N THR A 138 -0.11 5.77 1.11
CA THR A 138 0.46 5.11 -0.08
C THR A 138 1.60 5.91 -0.70
N ALA A 139 1.46 7.24 -0.78
CA ALA A 139 2.51 8.11 -1.32
C ALA A 139 3.81 8.01 -0.50
N LEU A 140 3.72 7.89 0.83
CA LEU A 140 4.88 7.71 1.70
C LEU A 140 5.49 6.32 1.52
N LEU A 141 4.66 5.27 1.59
CA LEU A 141 5.13 3.87 1.58
C LEU A 141 5.88 3.54 0.28
N VAL A 142 5.27 3.86 -0.86
CA VAL A 142 5.87 3.65 -2.19
C VAL A 142 7.15 4.47 -2.33
N THR A 143 7.16 5.71 -1.86
CA THR A 143 8.34 6.56 -1.98
C THR A 143 9.48 6.10 -1.08
N LEU A 144 9.21 5.73 0.17
CA LEU A 144 10.22 5.21 1.09
C LEU A 144 10.89 3.97 0.51
N TYR A 145 10.10 3.00 0.03
CA TYR A 145 10.64 1.80 -0.60
C TYR A 145 11.53 2.15 -1.81
N GLN A 146 11.03 2.94 -2.76
CA GLN A 146 11.79 3.25 -3.97
C GLN A 146 13.07 4.07 -3.72
N ARG A 147 13.08 4.89 -2.66
CA ARG A 147 14.21 5.80 -2.37
C ARG A 147 15.24 5.18 -1.45
N THR A 148 14.84 4.24 -0.59
CA THR A 148 15.71 3.71 0.49
C THR A 148 15.80 2.19 0.52
N GLY A 149 14.98 1.49 -0.27
CA GLY A 149 14.86 0.03 -0.23
C GLY A 149 14.05 -0.50 0.95
N LEU A 150 13.71 0.34 1.94
CA LEU A 150 12.96 -0.06 3.12
C LEU A 150 11.61 -0.69 2.74
N ILE A 151 11.41 -1.94 3.12
CA ILE A 151 10.10 -2.59 3.01
C ILE A 151 9.12 -1.86 3.94
N THR A 152 8.00 -1.44 3.37
CA THR A 152 6.93 -0.72 4.08
C THR A 152 5.63 -1.51 4.02
N PHE A 153 4.61 -1.12 4.77
CA PHE A 153 3.42 -1.96 4.95
C PHE A 153 2.14 -1.20 4.64
N HIS A 154 1.43 -1.66 3.61
CA HIS A 154 0.05 -1.28 3.39
C HIS A 154 -0.82 -2.04 4.40
N GLY A 155 -1.29 -1.38 5.45
CA GLY A 155 -1.93 -2.06 6.57
C GLY A 155 -2.70 -1.12 7.50
N PRO A 156 -3.32 -1.64 8.55
CA PRO A 156 -4.19 -0.87 9.44
C PRO A 156 -3.45 0.31 10.08
N MET A 157 -4.05 1.48 10.00
CA MET A 157 -3.67 2.69 10.73
C MET A 157 -4.19 2.66 12.17
N ALA A 158 -3.69 3.52 13.05
CA ALA A 158 -4.13 3.52 14.45
C ALA A 158 -5.63 3.85 14.64
N SER A 159 -6.25 4.55 13.69
CA SER A 159 -7.71 4.78 13.67
C SER A 159 -8.53 3.60 13.12
N SER A 160 -7.89 2.49 12.75
CA SER A 160 -8.57 1.33 12.15
C SER A 160 -9.21 0.45 13.22
N GLN A 161 -10.06 -0.46 12.75
CA GLN A 161 -10.49 -1.60 13.56
C GLN A 161 -9.46 -2.72 13.48
N PHE A 162 -9.31 -3.45 14.58
CA PHE A 162 -8.42 -4.62 14.71
C PHE A 162 -9.27 -5.85 15.10
N ASP A 163 -10.09 -6.32 14.17
CA ASP A 163 -10.80 -7.58 14.29
C ASP A 163 -9.85 -8.78 14.12
N THR A 164 -10.37 -10.00 14.27
CA THR A 164 -9.56 -11.23 14.18
C THR A 164 -8.72 -11.31 12.89
N THR A 165 -9.30 -10.95 11.75
CA THR A 165 -8.62 -10.96 10.45
C THR A 165 -7.48 -9.94 10.41
N THR A 166 -7.78 -8.70 10.80
CA THR A 166 -6.83 -7.59 10.75
C THR A 166 -5.70 -7.77 11.75
N ALA A 167 -6.03 -8.13 13.00
CA ALA A 167 -5.06 -8.43 14.04
C ALA A 167 -4.17 -9.63 13.67
N GLY A 168 -4.78 -10.73 13.19
CA GLY A 168 -4.04 -11.92 12.78
C GLY A 168 -3.06 -11.64 11.65
N SER A 169 -3.49 -10.91 10.62
CA SER A 169 -2.61 -10.51 9.51
C SER A 169 -1.51 -9.55 9.94
N PHE A 170 -1.81 -8.56 10.79
CA PHE A 170 -0.83 -7.63 11.34
C PHE A 170 0.27 -8.38 12.12
N LEU A 171 -0.12 -9.30 13.01
CA LEU A 171 0.81 -10.10 13.79
C LEU A 171 1.66 -11.02 12.90
N ALA A 172 1.05 -11.77 11.99
CA ALA A 172 1.79 -12.68 11.10
C ALA A 172 2.84 -11.93 10.25
N THR A 173 2.51 -10.71 9.83
CA THR A 173 3.39 -9.91 8.96
C THR A 173 4.53 -9.24 9.73
N LEU A 174 4.24 -8.66 10.90
CA LEU A 174 5.15 -7.72 11.57
C LEU A 174 5.80 -8.27 12.84
N PHE A 175 5.14 -9.19 13.55
CA PHE A 175 5.60 -9.67 14.84
C PHE A 175 6.49 -10.90 14.71
N ARG A 176 7.48 -10.99 15.60
CA ARG A 176 8.21 -12.23 15.85
C ARG A 176 8.24 -12.50 17.35
N PHE A 177 8.05 -13.77 17.70
CA PHE A 177 8.10 -14.21 19.09
C PHE A 177 9.50 -14.71 19.43
N ALA A 178 9.94 -14.52 20.68
CA ALA A 178 11.30 -14.90 21.10
C ALA A 178 11.60 -16.40 20.91
N SER A 179 10.57 -17.25 20.91
CA SER A 179 10.69 -18.68 20.60
C SER A 179 11.07 -18.98 19.14
N GLU A 180 10.92 -18.01 18.24
CA GLU A 180 11.17 -18.14 16.79
C GLU A 180 12.60 -17.71 16.40
N GLN A 181 13.46 -17.38 17.38
CA GLN A 181 14.82 -16.88 17.11
C GLN A 181 15.76 -17.89 16.42
N ASN A 182 15.39 -19.18 16.38
CA ASN A 182 16.20 -20.24 15.76
C ASN A 182 15.61 -20.79 14.45
N THR A 183 14.51 -20.22 13.95
CA THR A 183 13.90 -20.69 12.69
C THR A 183 14.44 -19.84 11.52
N PRO A 184 15.14 -20.44 10.53
CA PRO A 184 15.65 -19.69 9.40
C PRO A 184 14.51 -19.00 8.64
N THR A 185 14.58 -17.66 8.55
CA THR A 185 14.41 -16.80 7.36
C THR A 185 13.35 -17.06 6.26
N GLU A 186 12.50 -18.09 6.35
CA GLU A 186 11.56 -18.52 5.31
C GLU A 186 10.10 -18.35 5.74
N MET A 187 9.75 -17.17 6.28
CA MET A 187 8.34 -16.84 6.48
C MET A 187 7.72 -16.45 5.15
N GLN A 188 7.15 -17.45 4.47
CA GLN A 188 6.31 -17.25 3.30
C GLN A 188 4.87 -16.95 3.74
N LEU A 189 4.46 -15.70 3.63
CA LEU A 189 3.07 -15.31 3.85
C LEU A 189 2.25 -15.71 2.64
N THR A 190 1.29 -16.62 2.80
CA THR A 190 0.38 -17.00 1.71
C THR A 190 -1.02 -16.52 2.02
N TYR A 191 -1.55 -15.66 1.16
CA TYR A 191 -2.95 -15.24 1.17
C TYR A 191 -3.69 -16.10 0.17
N SER A 192 -4.65 -16.90 0.64
CA SER A 192 -5.48 -17.78 -0.18
C SER A 192 -6.87 -17.84 0.41
N ASP A 193 -7.88 -17.53 -0.41
CA ASP A 193 -9.28 -17.58 0.01
C ASP A 193 -10.18 -17.96 -1.18
N ALA A 194 -11.23 -18.72 -0.91
CA ALA A 194 -12.19 -19.13 -1.94
C ALA A 194 -12.99 -17.94 -2.51
N SER A 195 -13.08 -16.83 -1.79
CA SER A 195 -13.72 -15.59 -2.24
C SER A 195 -12.87 -14.78 -3.22
N PHE A 196 -11.57 -15.06 -3.37
CA PHE A 196 -10.74 -14.36 -4.34
C PHE A 196 -11.19 -14.70 -5.76
N LEU A 197 -11.35 -13.67 -6.57
CA LEU A 197 -11.94 -13.77 -7.90
C LEU A 197 -10.83 -13.84 -8.96
N PRO A 198 -10.59 -15.00 -9.60
CA PRO A 198 -9.64 -15.12 -10.70
C PRO A 198 -10.21 -14.46 -11.96
N VAL A 199 -9.75 -13.25 -12.27
CA VAL A 199 -10.28 -12.45 -13.40
C VAL A 199 -9.50 -12.73 -14.67
N VAL A 200 -8.16 -12.71 -14.61
CA VAL A 200 -7.28 -13.08 -15.71
C VAL A 200 -6.33 -14.16 -15.23
N SER A 201 -6.38 -15.29 -15.94
CA SER A 201 -5.56 -16.47 -15.70
C SER A 201 -4.06 -16.20 -15.85
N GLY A 202 -3.23 -16.88 -15.04
CA GLY A 202 -1.78 -16.89 -15.16
C GLY A 202 -1.09 -16.99 -13.79
N VAL A 203 0.21 -17.27 -13.86
CA VAL A 203 1.11 -17.25 -12.71
C VAL A 203 2.25 -16.29 -13.02
N ALA A 204 2.59 -15.45 -12.05
CA ALA A 204 3.71 -14.54 -12.20
C ALA A 204 4.40 -14.27 -10.87
N GLU A 205 5.68 -13.93 -10.96
CA GLU A 205 6.45 -13.42 -9.85
C GLU A 205 6.90 -11.99 -10.14
N GLY A 206 6.99 -11.17 -9.09
CA GLY A 206 7.43 -9.80 -9.19
C GLY A 206 7.51 -9.13 -7.82
N ILE A 207 7.88 -7.86 -7.81
CA ILE A 207 7.88 -7.03 -6.60
C ILE A 207 6.46 -6.57 -6.29
N LEU A 208 5.98 -6.78 -5.08
CA LEU A 208 4.68 -6.28 -4.63
C LEU A 208 4.75 -4.77 -4.43
N LEU A 209 4.01 -4.01 -5.23
CA LEU A 209 4.00 -2.54 -5.20
C LEU A 209 2.59 -2.01 -5.42
N GLY A 210 2.15 -1.02 -4.65
CA GLY A 210 0.80 -0.50 -4.81
C GLY A 210 0.23 0.18 -3.58
N GLY A 211 -1.10 0.23 -3.52
CA GLY A 211 -1.87 0.84 -2.45
C GLY A 211 -3.13 1.51 -2.98
N ASN A 212 -3.41 2.72 -2.51
CA ASN A 212 -4.55 3.50 -2.96
C ASN A 212 -4.35 3.99 -4.41
N LEU A 213 -5.27 3.66 -5.32
CA LEU A 213 -5.12 3.92 -6.76
C LEU A 213 -5.03 5.41 -7.09
N SER A 214 -5.92 6.24 -6.55
CA SER A 214 -5.94 7.68 -6.82
C SER A 214 -4.69 8.38 -6.29
N VAL A 215 -4.20 8.00 -5.11
CA VAL A 215 -2.93 8.50 -4.55
C VAL A 215 -1.74 8.03 -5.37
N PHE A 216 -1.72 6.76 -5.81
CA PHE A 216 -0.66 6.22 -6.66
C PHE A 216 -0.58 6.98 -8.00
N CYS A 217 -1.72 7.28 -8.63
CA CYS A 217 -1.78 8.10 -9.84
C CYS A 217 -1.27 9.53 -9.61
N SER A 218 -1.47 10.09 -8.42
CA SER A 218 -1.01 11.44 -8.07
C SER A 218 0.52 11.58 -7.98
N LEU A 219 1.25 10.45 -7.95
CA LEU A 219 2.72 10.46 -8.00
C LEU A 219 3.28 10.59 -9.42
N LEU A 220 2.47 10.36 -10.47
CA LEU A 220 2.92 10.41 -11.85
C LEU A 220 3.41 11.82 -12.25
N GLY A 221 4.52 11.89 -12.96
CA GLY A 221 5.14 13.14 -13.40
C GLY A 221 5.93 13.87 -12.31
N THR A 222 6.05 13.30 -11.11
CA THR A 222 6.79 13.88 -9.97
C THR A 222 8.14 13.17 -9.75
N PRO A 223 9.05 13.73 -8.94
CA PRO A 223 10.28 13.02 -8.51
C PRO A 223 10.05 11.73 -7.71
N PHE A 224 8.80 11.43 -7.35
CA PHE A 224 8.37 10.26 -6.59
C PHE A 224 7.58 9.26 -7.44
N GLU A 225 7.58 9.46 -8.76
CA GLU A 225 6.89 8.62 -9.71
C GLU A 225 7.26 7.13 -9.54
N PRO A 226 6.28 6.21 -9.44
CA PRO A 226 6.55 4.79 -9.27
C PRO A 226 7.19 4.15 -10.49
N ASP A 227 8.23 3.35 -10.27
CA ASP A 227 8.78 2.39 -11.22
C ASP A 227 8.11 1.05 -11.02
N THR A 228 7.24 0.69 -11.96
CA THR A 228 6.36 -0.47 -11.89
C THR A 228 6.89 -1.68 -12.65
N ARG A 229 8.07 -1.58 -13.26
CA ARG A 229 8.66 -2.71 -14.01
C ARG A 229 8.89 -3.89 -13.08
N GLU A 230 8.60 -5.09 -13.57
CA GLU A 230 8.75 -6.33 -12.83
C GLU A 230 7.89 -6.42 -11.57
N CYS A 231 6.89 -5.53 -11.41
CA CYS A 231 6.04 -5.49 -10.22
C CYS A 231 4.75 -6.29 -10.39
N ILE A 232 4.28 -6.89 -9.30
CA ILE A 232 2.87 -7.25 -9.12
C ILE A 232 2.21 -6.03 -8.47
N LEU A 233 1.33 -5.36 -9.22
CA LEU A 233 0.63 -4.19 -8.72
C LEU A 233 -0.55 -4.60 -7.83
N PHE A 234 -0.80 -3.88 -6.75
CA PHE A 234 -2.06 -4.04 -6.00
C PHE A 234 -2.77 -2.70 -5.80
N PHE A 235 -4.08 -2.69 -6.01
CA PHE A 235 -4.86 -1.45 -5.93
C PHE A 235 -6.16 -1.60 -5.14
N GLU A 236 -6.45 -0.58 -4.34
CA GLU A 236 -7.71 -0.35 -3.64
C GLU A 236 -8.11 1.12 -3.78
N ASP A 237 -9.38 1.46 -3.57
CA ASP A 237 -9.78 2.87 -3.47
C ASP A 237 -11.09 3.08 -2.69
N VAL A 238 -11.46 4.34 -2.44
CA VAL A 238 -12.67 4.70 -1.70
C VAL A 238 -13.38 5.91 -2.31
N GLY A 239 -14.68 5.81 -2.51
CA GLY A 239 -15.50 6.89 -3.08
C GLY A 239 -15.34 7.09 -4.59
N GLU A 240 -14.65 6.16 -5.26
CA GLU A 240 -14.37 6.24 -6.69
C GLU A 240 -15.36 5.42 -7.51
N GLU A 241 -16.05 6.13 -8.41
CA GLU A 241 -17.00 5.54 -9.37
C GLU A 241 -16.27 4.72 -10.45
N PRO A 242 -16.88 3.69 -11.05
CA PRO A 242 -16.21 2.84 -12.04
C PRO A 242 -15.53 3.59 -13.18
N TYR A 243 -16.17 4.64 -13.73
CA TYR A 243 -15.56 5.44 -14.80
C TYR A 243 -14.33 6.24 -14.34
N LYS A 244 -14.23 6.59 -13.05
CA LYS A 244 -13.04 7.24 -12.49
C LYS A 244 -11.91 6.23 -12.33
N VAL A 245 -12.24 5.00 -11.92
CA VAL A 245 -11.29 3.88 -11.87
C VAL A 245 -10.75 3.56 -13.26
N ASP A 246 -11.62 3.43 -14.27
CA ASP A 246 -11.24 3.27 -15.68
C ASP A 246 -10.28 4.38 -16.12
N ARG A 247 -10.64 5.65 -15.87
CA ARG A 247 -9.77 6.79 -16.17
C ARG A 247 -8.39 6.67 -15.52
N MET A 248 -8.31 6.24 -14.26
CA MET A 248 -7.04 6.09 -13.53
C MET A 248 -6.20 4.93 -14.06
N LEU A 249 -6.80 3.75 -14.29
CA LEU A 249 -6.10 2.60 -14.89
C LEU A 249 -5.65 2.90 -16.32
N THR A 250 -6.47 3.62 -17.09
CA THR A 250 -6.11 4.14 -18.42
C THR A 250 -4.97 5.14 -18.34
N GLN A 251 -4.96 6.06 -17.37
CA GLN A 251 -3.85 6.99 -17.16
C GLN A 251 -2.54 6.25 -16.86
N LEU A 252 -2.56 5.25 -15.97
CA LEU A 252 -1.38 4.42 -15.67
C LEU A 252 -0.89 3.70 -16.93
N ALA A 253 -1.81 3.11 -17.70
CA ALA A 253 -1.47 2.44 -18.96
C ALA A 253 -0.83 3.40 -19.98
N LEU A 254 -1.40 4.59 -20.17
CA LEU A 254 -0.89 5.62 -21.08
C LEU A 254 0.45 6.21 -20.63
N ALA A 255 0.70 6.24 -19.32
CA ALA A 255 1.98 6.63 -18.74
C ALA A 255 3.04 5.51 -18.79
N GLY A 256 2.75 4.38 -19.46
CA GLY A 256 3.65 3.24 -19.58
C GLY A 256 3.82 2.44 -18.29
N LYS A 257 2.98 2.65 -17.28
CA LYS A 257 3.10 1.96 -15.97
C LYS A 257 2.64 0.52 -15.99
N PHE A 258 1.97 0.08 -17.04
CA PHE A 258 1.68 -1.34 -17.26
C PHE A 258 2.69 -2.01 -18.18
N ASP A 259 3.72 -1.29 -18.64
CA ASP A 259 4.77 -1.86 -19.48
C ASP A 259 5.75 -2.62 -18.58
N GLY A 260 5.68 -3.96 -18.65
CA GLY A 260 6.54 -4.84 -17.87
C GLY A 260 6.06 -5.14 -16.45
N ILE A 261 4.81 -4.82 -16.09
CA ILE A 261 4.21 -5.37 -14.87
C ILE A 261 3.98 -6.88 -15.03
N ARG A 262 4.05 -7.61 -13.92
CA ARG A 262 4.00 -9.07 -13.87
C ARG A 262 2.63 -9.60 -13.47
N GLY A 263 1.88 -8.85 -12.69
CA GLY A 263 0.56 -9.25 -12.20
C GLY A 263 -0.21 -8.05 -11.64
N MET A 264 -1.49 -8.25 -11.38
CA MET A 264 -2.32 -7.27 -10.71
C MET A 264 -3.22 -7.94 -9.65
N VAL A 265 -3.36 -7.29 -8.52
CA VAL A 265 -4.25 -7.67 -7.42
C VAL A 265 -5.21 -6.51 -7.14
N LEU A 266 -6.50 -6.79 -7.00
CA LEU A 266 -7.49 -5.79 -6.62
C LEU A 266 -8.03 -6.06 -5.23
N GLY A 267 -7.91 -5.05 -4.37
CA GLY A 267 -8.59 -4.97 -3.09
C GLY A 267 -10.02 -4.48 -3.23
N ALA A 268 -10.54 -3.92 -2.14
CA ALA A 268 -11.86 -3.33 -2.10
C ALA A 268 -11.85 -1.91 -2.70
N PHE A 269 -12.84 -1.66 -3.54
CA PHE A 269 -13.21 -0.32 -3.98
C PHE A 269 -14.54 0.00 -3.30
N SER A 270 -14.53 0.83 -2.26
CA SER A 270 -15.66 0.97 -1.33
C SER A 270 -16.34 2.35 -1.38
N LYS A 271 -17.51 2.45 -0.75
CA LYS A 271 -18.28 3.71 -0.56
C LYS A 271 -18.60 4.46 -1.86
N GLN A 272 -18.89 3.76 -2.96
CA GLN A 272 -19.44 4.39 -4.17
C GLN A 272 -20.86 4.92 -3.94
N SER A 273 -21.30 5.86 -4.79
CA SER A 273 -22.65 6.42 -4.67
C SER A 273 -23.73 5.37 -4.99
N PRO A 274 -24.92 5.45 -4.38
CA PRO A 274 -26.03 4.52 -4.68
C PRO A 274 -26.41 4.44 -6.16
N ARG A 275 -26.25 5.54 -6.91
CA ARG A 275 -26.51 5.62 -8.36
C ARG A 275 -25.62 4.68 -9.19
N ALA A 276 -24.43 4.35 -8.69
CA ALA A 276 -23.50 3.43 -9.35
C ALA A 276 -24.02 1.99 -9.36
N ILE A 277 -24.72 1.60 -8.29
CA ILE A 277 -25.20 0.23 -8.04
C ILE A 277 -26.51 -0.01 -8.79
N GLU A 278 -27.38 1.00 -8.87
CA GLU A 278 -28.71 0.89 -9.50
C GLU A 278 -28.68 0.83 -11.03
N SER A 279 -27.64 1.39 -11.67
CA SER A 279 -27.61 1.55 -13.13
C SER A 279 -27.07 0.35 -13.91
N THR A 280 -26.38 -0.58 -13.26
CA THR A 280 -25.68 -1.70 -13.93
C THR A 280 -26.22 -3.08 -13.59
N GLY A 281 -26.93 -3.24 -12.46
CA GLY A 281 -27.38 -4.56 -11.98
C GLY A 281 -26.24 -5.49 -11.52
N GLU A 282 -24.99 -5.05 -11.63
CA GLU A 282 -23.78 -5.76 -11.22
C GLU A 282 -23.22 -5.16 -9.92
N SER A 283 -22.50 -5.98 -9.15
CA SER A 283 -21.77 -5.46 -8.00
C SER A 283 -20.65 -4.52 -8.48
N THR A 284 -20.42 -3.41 -7.80
CA THR A 284 -19.39 -2.45 -8.21
C THR A 284 -17.98 -3.06 -8.25
N GLY A 285 -17.72 -4.08 -7.41
CA GLY A 285 -16.49 -4.86 -7.45
C GLY A 285 -16.31 -5.63 -8.76
N THR A 286 -17.38 -6.21 -9.31
CA THR A 286 -17.38 -6.91 -10.60
C THR A 286 -17.04 -5.94 -11.74
N ALA A 287 -17.72 -4.78 -11.79
CA ALA A 287 -17.47 -3.77 -12.82
C ALA A 287 -16.01 -3.29 -12.82
N ILE A 288 -15.41 -3.09 -11.64
CA ILE A 288 -14.01 -2.68 -11.51
C ILE A 288 -13.05 -3.81 -11.92
N ALA A 289 -13.36 -5.06 -11.58
CA ALA A 289 -12.60 -6.21 -12.03
C ALA A 289 -12.61 -6.32 -13.56
N ASP A 290 -13.75 -6.09 -14.21
CA ASP A 290 -13.89 -6.13 -15.67
C ASP A 290 -13.09 -5.01 -16.36
N ILE A 291 -13.15 -3.79 -15.83
CA ILE A 291 -12.33 -2.67 -16.30
C ILE A 291 -10.84 -3.03 -16.23
N ALA A 292 -10.38 -3.55 -15.09
CA ALA A 292 -8.99 -3.97 -14.95
C ALA A 292 -8.63 -5.15 -15.87
N ALA A 293 -9.56 -6.06 -16.12
CA ALA A 293 -9.39 -7.18 -17.06
C ALA A 293 -9.11 -6.67 -18.48
N GLU A 294 -9.76 -5.59 -18.92
CA GLU A 294 -9.48 -4.99 -20.23
C GLU A 294 -8.01 -4.54 -20.39
N HIS A 295 -7.38 -4.09 -19.30
CA HIS A 295 -5.97 -3.72 -19.29
C HIS A 295 -5.05 -4.95 -19.21
N CYS A 296 -5.41 -5.94 -18.38
CA CYS A 296 -4.58 -7.09 -18.06
C CYS A 296 -4.62 -8.19 -19.13
N ALA A 297 -5.81 -8.57 -19.60
CA ALA A 297 -6.00 -9.68 -20.54
C ALA A 297 -5.27 -9.44 -21.87
N ARG A 298 -5.29 -8.21 -22.38
CA ARG A 298 -4.58 -7.83 -23.62
C ARG A 298 -3.05 -7.94 -23.52
N ARG A 299 -2.52 -7.95 -22.30
CA ARG A 299 -1.09 -8.01 -22.01
C ARG A 299 -0.66 -9.36 -21.43
N GLY A 300 -1.59 -10.31 -21.27
CA GLY A 300 -1.33 -11.59 -20.62
C GLY A 300 -0.93 -11.46 -19.15
N ILE A 301 -1.40 -10.40 -18.47
CA ILE A 301 -1.06 -10.13 -17.07
C ILE A 301 -2.10 -10.85 -16.19
N PRO A 302 -1.70 -11.76 -15.28
CA PRO A 302 -2.62 -12.38 -14.34
C PRO A 302 -3.25 -11.34 -13.41
N LEU A 303 -4.54 -11.51 -13.14
CA LEU A 303 -5.35 -10.60 -12.33
C LEU A 303 -6.21 -11.40 -11.35
N LEU A 304 -6.06 -11.10 -10.06
CA LEU A 304 -6.87 -11.65 -8.98
C LEU A 304 -7.53 -10.50 -8.22
N ALA A 305 -8.84 -10.57 -8.01
CA ALA A 305 -9.60 -9.52 -7.36
C ALA A 305 -10.24 -10.00 -6.04
N ASN A 306 -10.89 -9.07 -5.35
CA ASN A 306 -11.62 -9.31 -4.09
C ASN A 306 -10.71 -9.66 -2.90
N PHE A 307 -9.52 -9.07 -2.85
CA PHE A 307 -8.69 -9.16 -1.64
C PHE A 307 -9.23 -8.24 -0.53
N PRO A 308 -9.09 -8.63 0.75
CA PRO A 308 -9.45 -7.80 1.90
C PRO A 308 -8.41 -6.69 2.12
N ILE A 309 -8.23 -5.81 1.14
CA ILE A 309 -7.29 -4.69 1.17
C ILE A 309 -8.09 -3.41 0.97
N GLY A 310 -7.76 -2.36 1.71
CA GLY A 310 -8.31 -1.02 1.50
C GLY A 310 -9.32 -0.55 2.55
N HIS A 311 -10.23 0.33 2.14
CA HIS A 311 -11.16 1.05 3.03
C HIS A 311 -12.39 0.22 3.44
N ILE A 312 -12.11 -0.92 4.06
CA ILE A 312 -13.07 -1.85 4.65
C ILE A 312 -12.73 -2.12 6.12
N GLU A 313 -13.61 -2.82 6.83
CA GLU A 313 -13.42 -3.13 8.25
C GLU A 313 -12.26 -4.11 8.45
N SER A 314 -12.45 -5.36 8.02
CA SER A 314 -11.46 -6.42 8.00
C SER A 314 -10.46 -6.20 6.87
N LYS A 315 -9.17 -6.06 7.18
CA LYS A 315 -8.14 -5.87 6.14
C LYS A 315 -6.82 -6.56 6.47
N ILE A 316 -6.13 -7.03 5.46
CA ILE A 316 -4.79 -7.62 5.61
C ILE A 316 -3.70 -6.55 5.58
N THR A 317 -2.53 -6.89 6.13
CA THR A 317 -1.29 -6.12 6.01
C THR A 317 -0.46 -6.71 4.88
N LEU A 318 -0.05 -5.89 3.91
CA LEU A 318 0.79 -6.28 2.77
C LEU A 318 2.16 -5.59 2.80
N PRO A 319 3.26 -6.33 2.62
CA PRO A 319 4.60 -5.76 2.59
C PRO A 319 4.96 -5.24 1.18
N ILE A 320 4.99 -3.92 1.03
CA ILE A 320 5.45 -3.24 -0.19
C ILE A 320 6.96 -3.42 -0.31
N GLY A 321 7.39 -3.87 -1.49
CA GLY A 321 8.78 -4.07 -1.84
C GLY A 321 9.27 -5.50 -1.74
N CYS A 322 8.46 -6.41 -1.20
CA CYS A 322 8.78 -7.84 -1.18
C CYS A 322 8.55 -8.50 -2.55
N ARG A 323 9.36 -9.51 -2.88
CA ARG A 323 9.04 -10.48 -3.92
C ARG A 323 7.78 -11.25 -3.56
N ALA A 324 6.89 -11.36 -4.53
CA ALA A 324 5.66 -12.12 -4.40
C ALA A 324 5.41 -12.98 -5.64
N ARG A 325 4.64 -14.05 -5.46
CA ARG A 325 4.09 -14.90 -6.50
C ARG A 325 2.58 -14.76 -6.49
N LEU A 326 2.00 -14.40 -7.63
CA LEU A 326 0.57 -14.39 -7.88
C LEU A 326 0.23 -15.62 -8.73
N ASP A 327 -0.67 -16.46 -8.23
CA ASP A 327 -1.30 -17.54 -9.00
C ASP A 327 -2.80 -17.25 -9.04
N ALA A 328 -3.28 -16.74 -10.18
CA ALA A 328 -4.66 -16.33 -10.31
C ALA A 328 -5.60 -17.54 -10.18
N GLN A 329 -5.33 -18.64 -10.90
CA GLN A 329 -6.19 -19.83 -10.86
C GLN A 329 -6.13 -20.55 -9.52
N GLY A 330 -4.94 -20.62 -8.92
CA GLY A 330 -4.74 -21.10 -7.55
C GLY A 330 -5.30 -20.18 -6.48
N ARG A 331 -5.76 -18.97 -6.84
CA ARG A 331 -6.30 -17.94 -5.95
C ARG A 331 -5.33 -17.60 -4.81
N THR A 332 -4.05 -17.50 -5.13
CA THR A 332 -3.02 -17.24 -4.12
C THR A 332 -2.17 -16.03 -4.46
N LEU A 333 -1.84 -15.26 -3.42
CA LEU A 333 -0.72 -14.33 -3.41
C LEU A 333 0.24 -14.77 -2.31
N GLN A 334 1.45 -15.11 -2.68
CA GLN A 334 2.48 -15.61 -1.77
C GLN A 334 3.63 -14.60 -1.70
N ILE A 335 4.00 -14.17 -0.51
CA ILE A 335 5.22 -13.40 -0.27
C ILE A 335 6.37 -14.40 -0.17
N LEU A 336 7.37 -14.23 -1.03
CA LEU A 336 8.45 -15.21 -1.24
C LEU A 336 9.65 -14.99 -0.33
N GLU A 337 9.67 -13.91 0.44
CA GLU A 337 10.75 -13.53 1.34
C GLU A 337 10.21 -12.96 2.65
N ALA A 338 11.04 -12.98 3.70
CA ALA A 338 10.64 -12.46 4.99
C ALA A 338 10.47 -10.94 4.93
N PRO A 339 9.27 -10.39 5.24
CA PRO A 339 9.04 -8.95 5.15
C PRO A 339 9.66 -8.16 6.30
N VAL A 340 10.10 -8.85 7.36
CA VAL A 340 10.78 -8.30 8.54
C VAL A 340 11.95 -9.20 8.95
N THR A 341 12.95 -8.64 9.62
CA THR A 341 14.14 -9.34 10.13
C THR A 341 14.20 -9.37 11.66
N LEU A 342 14.86 -10.39 12.20
CA LEU A 342 15.19 -10.50 13.63
C LEU A 342 16.50 -9.78 14.01
N ALA A 343 17.31 -9.40 13.02
CA ALA A 343 18.65 -8.89 13.24
C ALA A 343 18.65 -7.49 13.91
N ARG A 344 19.61 -7.28 14.82
CA ARG A 344 19.93 -5.97 15.41
C ARG A 344 20.70 -5.13 14.40
#